data_AF-A0A7N2MIW9-F1
#
_entry.id   AF-A0A7N2MIW9-F1
#
_cell.length_a   1.000
_cell.length_b   1.000
_cell.length_c   1.000
_cell.angle_alpha   90.00
_cell.angle_beta   90.00
_cell.angle_gamma   90.00
#
_symmetry.space_group_name_H-M   'P 1'
#
loop_
_entity.id
_entity.type
_entity.pdbx_description
1 polymer ?
#
loop_
_entity_poly.entity_id
_entity_poly.type
_entity_poly.pdbx_seq_one_letter_code
_entity_poly.pdbx_strand_id
1 'polypeptide(L)'
;MWPNKFEQVHQTSTLSDILGSSRKDVVEELCNAYVAMKTITAKDNDSEYWEDMLLSDKAYTQFIKFLDCGREIVEPWKTPEEVVKVGDYVVPMRLAPIIKHLLSKHGDVSAKSTVSPMAKQYLYIVLCECLYSMANTRVVDITKDLLLNWWTSFKILESTRFEIQFALNHLKRVADAYFGRYVERRLENIDGDIAKLSIELQNLLNKIETLKNKRDLESVKSKSIEECLREASALQYGKASSGLLRIL
;
A
#
# COMPACT_ATOMS: atom_id res chain seq x y z
N MET A 1 -26.84 -49.24 -2.11
CA MET A 1 -27.10 -48.40 -3.30
C MET A 1 -27.81 -47.14 -2.80
N TRP A 2 -27.08 -46.04 -2.58
CA TRP A 2 -27.67 -44.77 -2.13
C TRP A 2 -28.00 -43.91 -3.35
N PRO A 3 -29.17 -43.25 -3.40
CA PRO A 3 -29.51 -42.42 -4.55
C PRO A 3 -28.78 -41.07 -4.47
N ASN A 4 -27.97 -40.85 -5.48
CA ASN A 4 -27.28 -39.60 -5.80
C ASN A 4 -28.34 -38.59 -6.28
N LYS A 5 -28.67 -37.57 -5.48
CA LYS A 5 -29.51 -36.43 -5.91
C LYS A 5 -28.96 -35.12 -5.36
N PHE A 6 -27.98 -34.58 -6.08
CA PHE A 6 -27.80 -33.13 -6.20
C PHE A 6 -27.83 -32.82 -7.69
N GLU A 7 -29.03 -32.78 -8.28
CA GLU A 7 -29.22 -32.09 -9.56
C GLU A 7 -28.97 -30.60 -9.30
N GLN A 8 -27.78 -30.13 -9.68
CA GLN A 8 -27.44 -28.71 -9.68
C GLN A 8 -28.02 -28.11 -10.95
N VAL A 9 -29.07 -27.30 -10.82
CA VAL A 9 -29.59 -26.49 -11.91
C VAL A 9 -28.59 -25.35 -12.15
N HIS A 10 -27.93 -25.38 -13.30
CA HIS A 10 -27.01 -24.32 -13.73
C HIS A 10 -27.80 -23.27 -14.51
N GLN A 11 -27.76 -22.02 -14.05
CA GLN A 11 -28.36 -20.89 -14.75
C GLN A 11 -27.30 -19.81 -14.93
N THR A 12 -27.15 -19.30 -16.15
CA THR A 12 -26.32 -18.13 -16.43
C THR A 12 -27.13 -16.88 -16.14
N SER A 13 -26.67 -16.05 -15.20
CA SER A 13 -27.39 -14.85 -14.76
C SER A 13 -26.39 -13.82 -14.24
N THR A 14 -26.61 -12.53 -14.48
CA THR A 14 -25.84 -11.54 -13.72
C THR A 14 -26.36 -11.49 -12.29
N LEU A 15 -25.52 -11.10 -11.34
CA LEU A 15 -25.99 -10.80 -9.98
C LEU A 15 -26.96 -9.62 -9.95
N SER A 16 -26.87 -8.74 -10.94
CA SER A 16 -27.84 -7.68 -11.15
C SER A 16 -29.25 -8.22 -11.48
N ASP A 17 -29.33 -9.34 -12.19
CA ASP A 17 -30.59 -10.02 -12.53
C ASP A 17 -31.17 -10.75 -11.30
N ILE A 18 -30.30 -11.32 -10.45
CA ILE A 18 -30.68 -11.96 -9.18
C ILE A 18 -31.28 -10.94 -8.21
N LEU A 19 -30.77 -9.71 -8.20
CA LEU A 19 -31.26 -8.64 -7.33
C LEU A 19 -32.59 -8.02 -7.80
N GLY A 20 -32.97 -8.22 -9.07
CA GLY A 20 -34.28 -7.83 -9.61
C GLY A 20 -34.73 -6.41 -9.24
N SER A 21 -35.99 -6.28 -8.78
CA SER A 21 -36.62 -5.02 -8.34
C SER A 21 -36.16 -4.52 -6.96
N SER A 22 -35.57 -5.39 -6.14
CA SER A 22 -35.12 -5.07 -4.77
C SER A 22 -33.75 -4.41 -4.71
N ARG A 23 -33.14 -4.11 -5.87
CA ARG A 23 -31.81 -3.50 -5.97
C ARG A 23 -31.70 -2.18 -5.20
N LYS A 24 -32.73 -1.33 -5.24
CA LYS A 24 -32.73 -0.04 -4.54
C LYS A 24 -32.66 -0.22 -3.02
N ASP A 25 -33.49 -1.11 -2.49
CA ASP A 25 -33.56 -1.38 -1.05
C ASP A 25 -32.24 -2.01 -0.56
N VAL A 26 -31.66 -2.92 -1.34
CA VAL A 26 -30.34 -3.51 -1.04
C VAL A 26 -29.24 -2.45 -1.04
N VAL A 27 -29.24 -1.54 -2.02
CA VAL A 27 -28.26 -0.44 -2.09
C VAL A 27 -28.42 0.48 -0.87
N GLU A 28 -29.65 0.79 -0.46
CA GLU A 28 -29.90 1.60 0.74
C GLU A 28 -29.39 0.91 2.01
N GLU A 29 -29.64 -0.39 2.19
CA GLU A 29 -29.11 -1.16 3.32
C GLU A 29 -27.58 -1.19 3.34
N LEU A 30 -26.93 -1.33 2.19
CA LEU A 30 -25.47 -1.31 2.07
C LEU A 30 -24.89 0.07 2.35
N CYS A 31 -25.53 1.12 1.85
CA CYS A 31 -25.16 2.50 2.16
C CYS A 31 -25.27 2.76 3.67
N ASN A 32 -26.35 2.31 4.31
CA ASN A 32 -26.51 2.41 5.75
C ASN A 32 -25.44 1.62 6.52
N ALA A 33 -25.09 0.42 6.07
CA ALA A 33 -24.01 -0.38 6.65
C ALA A 33 -22.63 0.29 6.52
N TYR A 34 -22.36 0.93 5.38
CA TYR A 34 -21.14 1.70 5.14
C TYR A 34 -21.09 2.97 5.98
N VAL A 35 -22.20 3.71 6.10
CA VAL A 35 -22.29 4.86 6.99
C VAL A 35 -22.07 4.43 8.44
N ALA A 36 -22.69 3.34 8.89
CA ALA A 36 -22.48 2.80 10.22
C ALA A 36 -21.01 2.42 10.47
N MET A 37 -20.35 1.78 9.50
CA MET A 37 -18.91 1.52 9.53
C MET A 37 -18.13 2.83 9.72
N LYS A 38 -18.39 3.85 8.89
CA LYS A 38 -17.70 5.15 8.96
C LYS A 38 -17.95 5.89 10.27
N THR A 39 -19.17 5.87 10.80
CA THR A 39 -19.47 6.53 12.09
C THR A 39 -18.69 5.89 13.24
N ILE A 40 -18.41 4.59 13.16
CA ILE A 40 -17.56 3.90 14.14
C ILE A 40 -16.09 4.38 14.03
N THR A 41 -15.62 4.71 12.82
CA THR A 41 -14.20 5.01 12.55
C THR A 41 -13.85 6.51 12.49
N ALA A 42 -14.81 7.41 12.27
CA ALA A 42 -14.62 8.84 12.01
C ALA A 42 -14.21 9.71 13.23
N LYS A 43 -13.63 9.14 14.30
CA LYS A 43 -13.30 9.93 15.50
C LYS A 43 -12.03 10.77 15.40
N ASP A 44 -11.11 10.54 14.46
CA ASP A 44 -9.90 11.35 14.29
C ASP A 44 -9.54 11.49 12.80
N ASN A 45 -9.78 12.66 12.22
CA ASN A 45 -9.62 12.92 10.79
C ASN A 45 -8.31 13.67 10.50
N ASP A 46 -7.18 12.96 10.56
CA ASP A 46 -5.85 13.43 10.09
C ASP A 46 -5.09 12.23 9.48
N SER A 47 -5.63 11.66 8.40
CA SER A 47 -5.10 10.44 7.77
C SER A 47 -4.63 10.71 6.33
N GLU A 48 -3.45 11.33 6.19
CA GLU A 48 -2.81 11.37 4.86
C GLU A 48 -1.30 11.08 4.84
N TYR A 49 -0.62 10.99 5.98
CA TYR A 49 0.86 10.88 6.01
C TYR A 49 1.36 9.78 6.96
N TRP A 50 1.10 8.50 6.65
CA TRP A 50 1.81 7.37 7.32
C TRP A 50 3.10 6.96 6.61
N GLU A 51 3.38 7.55 5.44
CA GLU A 51 4.51 7.18 4.58
C GLU A 51 5.84 7.86 4.98
N ASP A 52 5.80 8.83 5.91
CA ASP A 52 6.96 9.65 6.30
C ASP A 52 7.65 9.21 7.62
N MET A 53 7.02 8.38 8.45
CA MET A 53 7.49 8.11 9.83
C MET A 53 7.67 6.61 10.17
N LEU A 54 8.34 5.91 9.26
CA LEU A 54 8.30 4.47 8.99
C LEU A 54 8.64 3.49 10.13
N LEU A 55 9.31 3.95 11.21
CA LEU A 55 9.73 3.10 12.33
C LEU A 55 9.09 3.54 13.66
N SER A 56 7.91 4.13 13.61
CA SER A 56 7.19 4.54 14.80
C SER A 56 5.86 3.81 14.94
N ASP A 57 5.47 3.52 16.18
CA ASP A 57 4.11 3.08 16.51
C ASP A 57 3.06 4.05 15.97
N LYS A 58 3.42 5.33 15.83
CA LYS A 58 2.60 6.36 15.22
C LYS A 58 2.31 6.09 13.74
N ALA A 59 3.30 5.70 12.94
CA ALA A 59 3.07 5.38 11.52
C ALA A 59 2.22 4.12 11.35
N TYR A 60 2.45 3.09 12.17
CA TYR A 60 1.59 1.92 12.17
C TYR A 60 0.15 2.27 12.58
N THR A 61 -0.01 3.11 13.61
CA THR A 61 -1.34 3.61 14.02
C THR A 61 -2.03 4.37 12.90
N GLN A 62 -1.31 5.24 12.18
CA GLN A 62 -1.86 5.96 11.02
C GLN A 62 -2.21 5.03 9.86
N PHE A 63 -1.43 3.98 9.63
CA PHE A 63 -1.73 2.94 8.64
C PHE A 63 -3.04 2.21 8.97
N ILE A 64 -3.24 1.80 10.22
CA ILE A 64 -4.50 1.17 10.65
C ILE A 64 -5.67 2.16 10.53
N LYS A 65 -5.47 3.42 10.95
CA LYS A 65 -6.49 4.48 10.76
C LYS A 65 -6.86 4.66 9.29
N PHE A 66 -5.88 4.64 8.39
CA PHE A 66 -6.11 4.71 6.95
C PHE A 66 -6.97 3.54 6.45
N LEU A 67 -6.72 2.31 6.92
CA LEU A 67 -7.56 1.16 6.57
C LEU A 67 -8.98 1.32 7.12
N ASP A 68 -9.12 1.81 8.36
CA ASP A 68 -10.41 2.04 9.02
C ASP A 68 -11.24 3.16 8.40
N CYS A 69 -10.64 4.12 7.69
CA CYS A 69 -11.38 5.09 6.87
C CYS A 69 -12.21 4.38 5.78
N GLY A 70 -11.76 3.21 5.35
CA GLY A 70 -12.35 2.43 4.27
C GLY A 70 -12.37 3.17 2.93
N ARG A 71 -13.05 2.58 1.95
CA ARG A 71 -13.38 3.23 0.68
C ARG A 71 -14.81 2.95 0.28
N GLU A 72 -15.31 3.73 -0.67
CA GLU A 72 -16.62 3.47 -1.23
C GLU A 72 -16.63 2.11 -1.95
N ILE A 73 -17.70 1.34 -1.76
CA ILE A 73 -17.86 0.04 -2.41
C ILE A 73 -18.04 0.30 -3.91
N VAL A 74 -17.06 -0.12 -4.70
CA VAL A 74 -17.22 -0.16 -6.16
C VAL A 74 -18.10 -1.35 -6.48
N GLU A 75 -19.27 -1.14 -7.09
CA GLU A 75 -20.21 -2.19 -7.49
C GLU A 75 -19.51 -3.23 -8.41
N PRO A 76 -19.29 -4.48 -7.97
CA PRO A 76 -18.55 -5.46 -8.77
C PRO A 76 -19.38 -6.13 -9.91
N TRP A 77 -20.60 -5.67 -10.20
CA TRP A 77 -21.62 -6.52 -10.85
C TRP A 77 -21.91 -6.23 -12.33
N LYS A 78 -20.89 -6.22 -13.19
CA LYS A 78 -21.13 -6.07 -14.64
C LYS A 78 -20.89 -7.33 -15.47
N THR A 79 -20.25 -8.36 -14.91
CA THR A 79 -19.94 -9.57 -15.66
C THR A 79 -21.00 -10.66 -15.42
N PRO A 80 -21.64 -11.19 -16.48
CA PRO A 80 -22.49 -12.37 -16.37
C PRO A 80 -21.64 -13.57 -15.95
N GLU A 81 -22.10 -14.33 -14.96
CA GLU A 81 -21.44 -15.55 -14.49
C GLU A 81 -22.48 -16.67 -14.34
N GLU A 82 -22.04 -17.93 -14.45
CA GLU A 82 -22.87 -19.07 -14.11
C GLU A 82 -23.04 -19.15 -12.59
N VAL A 83 -24.29 -19.31 -12.14
CA VAL A 83 -24.61 -19.39 -10.72
C VAL A 83 -25.10 -20.79 -10.32
N VAL A 84 -24.91 -21.11 -9.04
CA VAL A 84 -25.33 -22.37 -8.42
C VAL A 84 -25.89 -22.10 -7.03
N LYS A 85 -26.85 -22.93 -6.61
CA LYS A 85 -27.39 -22.90 -5.25
C LYS A 85 -26.53 -23.74 -4.31
N VAL A 86 -26.06 -23.13 -3.20
CA VAL A 86 -25.31 -23.78 -2.13
C VAL A 86 -25.97 -23.43 -0.79
N GLY A 87 -26.66 -24.40 -0.18
CA GLY A 87 -27.51 -24.13 0.97
C GLY A 87 -28.64 -23.16 0.58
N ASP A 88 -28.75 -22.05 1.31
CA ASP A 88 -29.74 -21.01 1.05
C ASP A 88 -29.23 -19.92 0.08
N TYR A 89 -27.99 -20.01 -0.39
CA TYR A 89 -27.36 -18.97 -1.20
C TYR A 89 -27.28 -19.31 -2.69
N VAL A 90 -27.47 -18.31 -3.55
CA VAL A 90 -27.24 -18.40 -5.01
C VAL A 90 -25.99 -17.61 -5.38
N VAL A 91 -24.92 -18.29 -5.79
CA VAL A 91 -23.61 -17.66 -5.99
C VAL A 91 -22.95 -18.04 -7.30
N PRO A 92 -21.99 -17.24 -7.79
CA PRO A 92 -21.14 -17.65 -8.90
C PRO A 92 -20.46 -19.00 -8.64
N MET A 93 -20.42 -19.86 -9.66
CA MET A 93 -19.94 -21.23 -9.53
C MET A 93 -18.52 -21.33 -8.97
N ARG A 94 -17.64 -20.37 -9.32
CA ARG A 94 -16.27 -20.29 -8.79
C ARG A 94 -16.18 -20.09 -7.27
N LEU A 95 -17.22 -19.52 -6.65
CA LEU A 95 -17.28 -19.29 -5.21
C LEU A 95 -17.92 -20.46 -4.44
N ALA A 96 -18.56 -21.40 -5.13
CA ALA A 96 -19.22 -22.54 -4.50
C ALA A 96 -18.31 -23.36 -3.56
N PRO A 97 -17.02 -23.62 -3.89
CA PRO A 97 -16.10 -24.31 -2.97
C PRO A 97 -15.87 -23.53 -1.67
N ILE A 98 -15.76 -22.19 -1.75
CA ILE A 98 -15.53 -21.33 -0.58
C ILE A 98 -16.75 -21.36 0.34
N ILE A 99 -17.96 -21.24 -0.20
CA ILE A 99 -19.19 -21.28 0.62
C ILE A 99 -19.36 -22.63 1.30
N LYS A 100 -19.14 -23.74 0.56
CA LYS A 100 -19.19 -25.07 1.16
C LYS A 100 -18.19 -25.20 2.31
N HIS A 101 -16.98 -24.65 2.14
CA HIS A 101 -15.98 -24.65 3.20
C HIS A 101 -16.40 -23.79 4.40
N LEU A 102 -16.92 -22.59 4.16
CA LEU A 102 -17.42 -21.70 5.23
C LEU A 102 -18.56 -22.34 6.02
N LEU A 103 -19.59 -22.83 5.33
CA LEU A 103 -20.75 -23.45 5.97
C LEU A 103 -20.37 -24.69 6.77
N SER A 104 -19.48 -25.53 6.24
CA SER A 104 -19.04 -26.75 6.96
C SER A 104 -18.18 -26.45 8.19
N LYS A 105 -17.36 -25.40 8.15
CA LYS A 105 -16.40 -25.08 9.21
C LYS A 105 -16.95 -24.12 10.27
N HIS A 106 -17.77 -23.16 9.84
CA HIS A 106 -18.24 -22.04 10.66
C HIS A 106 -19.77 -21.95 10.75
N GLY A 107 -20.51 -22.77 10.01
CA GLY A 107 -21.96 -22.62 9.86
C GLY A 107 -22.33 -21.40 9.03
N ASP A 108 -23.59 -20.98 9.11
CA ASP A 108 -24.02 -19.72 8.52
C ASP A 108 -23.57 -18.53 9.38
N VAL A 109 -22.45 -17.92 8.98
CA VAL A 109 -21.89 -16.72 9.62
C VAL A 109 -22.80 -15.49 9.54
N SER A 110 -23.87 -15.52 8.74
CA SER A 110 -24.85 -14.44 8.59
C SER A 110 -26.14 -14.67 9.40
N ALA A 111 -26.21 -15.75 10.18
CA ALA A 111 -27.42 -16.12 10.92
C ALA A 111 -27.92 -15.02 11.88
N LYS A 112 -27.01 -14.25 12.49
CA LYS A 112 -27.32 -13.14 13.40
C LYS A 112 -27.49 -11.78 12.70
N SER A 113 -27.32 -11.73 11.38
CA SER A 113 -27.47 -10.50 10.63
C SER A 113 -28.93 -10.07 10.57
N THR A 114 -29.15 -8.76 10.73
CA THR A 114 -30.48 -8.13 10.76
C THR A 114 -30.89 -7.51 9.42
N VAL A 115 -30.04 -7.62 8.40
CA VAL A 115 -30.32 -7.11 7.05
C VAL A 115 -31.30 -8.02 6.32
N SER A 116 -31.93 -7.51 5.27
CA SER A 116 -32.88 -8.28 4.46
C SER A 116 -32.24 -9.54 3.85
N PRO A 117 -33.01 -10.58 3.52
CA PRO A 117 -32.47 -11.78 2.87
C PRO A 117 -31.67 -11.49 1.58
N MET A 118 -32.09 -10.46 0.82
CA MET A 118 -31.38 -10.06 -0.40
C MET A 118 -30.07 -9.33 -0.11
N ALA A 119 -30.05 -8.42 0.87
CA ALA A 119 -28.82 -7.80 1.33
C ALA A 119 -27.85 -8.83 1.96
N LYS A 120 -28.40 -9.82 2.67
CA LYS A 120 -27.64 -10.95 3.23
C LYS A 120 -26.99 -11.79 2.12
N GLN A 121 -27.76 -12.14 1.09
CA GLN A 121 -27.25 -12.85 -0.10
C GLN A 121 -26.08 -12.08 -0.74
N TYR A 122 -26.25 -10.77 -0.92
CA TYR A 122 -25.22 -9.90 -1.48
C TYR A 122 -23.95 -9.89 -0.63
N LEU A 123 -24.08 -9.64 0.67
CA LEU A 123 -22.96 -9.55 1.60
C LEU A 123 -22.23 -10.89 1.72
N TYR A 124 -22.94 -12.00 1.66
CA TYR A 124 -22.31 -13.33 1.64
C TYR A 124 -21.44 -13.53 0.39
N ILE A 125 -21.87 -13.03 -0.78
CA ILE A 125 -21.05 -13.05 -1.98
C ILE A 125 -19.82 -12.15 -1.79
N VAL A 126 -19.98 -10.94 -1.25
CA VAL A 126 -18.84 -10.03 -0.95
C VAL A 126 -17.82 -10.71 -0.04
N LEU A 127 -18.26 -11.41 1.01
CA LEU A 127 -17.38 -12.20 1.88
C LEU A 127 -16.60 -13.25 1.06
N CYS A 128 -17.29 -13.99 0.20
CA CYS A 128 -16.67 -15.04 -0.60
C CYS A 128 -15.70 -14.51 -1.66
N GLU A 129 -16.03 -13.38 -2.29
CA GLU A 129 -15.13 -12.67 -3.21
C GLU A 129 -13.85 -12.22 -2.52
N CYS A 130 -13.97 -11.65 -1.33
CA CYS A 130 -12.80 -11.25 -0.55
C CYS A 130 -11.93 -12.44 -0.20
N LEU A 131 -12.54 -13.53 0.30
CA LEU A 131 -11.79 -14.75 0.63
C LEU A 131 -11.16 -15.40 -0.61
N TYR A 132 -11.86 -15.39 -1.75
CA TYR A 132 -11.33 -15.87 -3.02
C TYR A 132 -10.12 -15.02 -3.46
N SER A 133 -10.26 -13.70 -3.41
CA SER A 133 -9.20 -12.77 -3.76
C SER A 133 -7.98 -12.93 -2.85
N MET A 134 -8.18 -13.04 -1.53
CA MET A 134 -7.11 -13.30 -0.57
C MET A 134 -6.43 -14.65 -0.81
N ALA A 135 -7.19 -15.72 -1.08
CA ALA A 135 -6.63 -17.06 -1.33
C ALA A 135 -5.78 -17.12 -2.61
N ASN A 136 -6.06 -16.26 -3.58
CA ASN A 136 -5.36 -16.20 -4.86
C ASN A 136 -4.27 -15.09 -4.92
N THR A 137 -4.03 -14.37 -3.83
CA THR A 137 -3.04 -13.29 -3.79
C THR A 137 -1.89 -13.66 -2.86
N ARG A 138 -0.66 -13.66 -3.38
CA ARG A 138 0.53 -13.81 -2.53
C ARG A 138 0.75 -12.52 -1.75
N VAL A 139 1.25 -12.62 -0.51
CA VAL A 139 1.51 -11.45 0.34
C VAL A 139 2.39 -10.39 -0.34
N VAL A 140 3.34 -10.84 -1.16
CA VAL A 140 4.26 -9.96 -1.89
C VAL A 140 3.60 -9.14 -3.01
N ASP A 141 2.46 -9.61 -3.51
CA ASP A 141 1.70 -8.99 -4.61
C ASP A 141 0.53 -8.13 -4.10
N ILE A 142 0.35 -8.03 -2.77
CA ILE A 142 -0.70 -7.19 -2.18
C ILE A 142 -0.40 -5.73 -2.51
N THR A 143 -1.41 -5.03 -3.03
CA THR A 143 -1.39 -3.58 -3.22
C THR A 143 -2.16 -2.88 -2.11
N LYS A 144 -1.88 -1.58 -1.91
CA LYS A 144 -2.63 -0.71 -0.99
C LYS A 144 -4.15 -0.78 -1.26
N ASP A 145 -4.54 -0.72 -2.53
CA ASP A 145 -5.94 -0.78 -2.94
C ASP A 145 -6.60 -2.12 -2.62
N LEU A 146 -5.88 -3.22 -2.82
CA LEU A 146 -6.40 -4.55 -2.58
C LEU A 146 -6.61 -4.81 -1.09
N LEU A 147 -5.64 -4.40 -0.26
CA LEU A 147 -5.76 -4.48 1.18
C LEU A 147 -6.92 -3.62 1.70
N LEU A 148 -7.04 -2.39 1.18
CA LEU A 148 -8.13 -1.48 1.56
C LEU A 148 -9.51 -2.02 1.13
N ASN A 149 -9.60 -2.69 -0.03
CA ASN A 149 -10.82 -3.37 -0.48
C ASN A 149 -11.23 -4.46 0.52
N TRP A 150 -10.33 -5.39 0.84
CA TRP A 150 -10.62 -6.47 1.78
C TRP A 150 -11.00 -5.94 3.16
N TRP A 151 -10.29 -4.92 3.65
CA TRP A 151 -10.57 -4.29 4.94
C TRP A 151 -11.96 -3.68 4.97
N THR A 152 -12.28 -2.87 3.98
CA THR A 152 -13.60 -2.23 3.86
C THR A 152 -14.70 -3.28 3.83
N SER A 153 -14.58 -4.31 2.98
CA SER A 153 -15.59 -5.36 2.86
C SER A 153 -15.83 -6.09 4.19
N PHE A 154 -14.77 -6.44 4.92
CA PHE A 154 -14.94 -7.11 6.21
C PHE A 154 -15.51 -6.19 7.29
N LYS A 155 -15.17 -4.90 7.29
CA LYS A 155 -15.76 -3.94 8.24
C LYS A 155 -17.26 -3.71 8.00
N ILE A 156 -17.72 -3.76 6.75
CA ILE A 156 -19.15 -3.70 6.39
C ILE A 156 -19.88 -4.99 6.84
N LEU A 157 -19.25 -6.14 6.65
CA LEU A 157 -19.79 -7.41 7.14
C LEU A 157 -19.91 -7.42 8.68
N GLU A 158 -18.90 -6.89 9.37
CA GLU A 158 -18.94 -6.72 10.82
C GLU A 158 -20.07 -5.78 11.26
N SER A 159 -20.25 -4.63 10.59
CA SER A 159 -21.31 -3.67 10.92
C SER A 159 -22.72 -4.22 10.71
N THR A 160 -22.86 -5.24 9.85
CA THR A 160 -24.12 -5.96 9.58
C THR A 160 -24.26 -7.24 10.42
N ARG A 161 -23.42 -7.42 11.45
CA ARG A 161 -23.45 -8.54 12.40
C ARG A 161 -23.16 -9.91 11.79
N PHE A 162 -22.37 -9.96 10.71
CA PHE A 162 -21.78 -11.23 10.27
C PHE A 162 -20.69 -11.68 11.27
N GLU A 163 -20.70 -12.95 11.64
CA GLU A 163 -19.77 -13.57 12.60
C GLU A 163 -18.45 -13.96 11.92
N ILE A 164 -17.72 -12.96 11.42
CA ILE A 164 -16.50 -13.13 10.60
C ILE A 164 -15.20 -12.80 11.34
N GLN A 165 -15.19 -12.88 12.67
CA GLN A 165 -14.02 -12.53 13.48
C GLN A 165 -12.77 -13.36 13.12
N PHE A 166 -12.94 -14.61 12.68
CA PHE A 166 -11.83 -15.42 12.18
C PHE A 166 -11.16 -14.79 10.94
N ALA A 167 -11.95 -14.21 10.04
CA ALA A 167 -11.47 -13.59 8.81
C ALA A 167 -10.85 -12.22 9.09
N LEU A 168 -11.46 -11.41 9.98
CA LEU A 168 -10.89 -10.14 10.45
C LEU A 168 -9.54 -10.32 11.14
N ASN A 169 -9.43 -11.30 12.05
CA ASN A 169 -8.16 -11.62 12.71
C ASN A 169 -7.08 -12.06 11.72
N HIS A 170 -7.45 -12.81 10.69
CA HIS A 170 -6.53 -13.19 9.63
C HIS A 170 -6.11 -11.98 8.78
N LEU A 171 -7.08 -11.13 8.40
CA LEU A 171 -6.82 -9.92 7.61
C LEU A 171 -5.90 -8.95 8.36
N LYS A 172 -6.04 -8.81 9.68
CA LYS A 172 -5.10 -8.03 10.50
C LYS A 172 -3.66 -8.52 10.34
N ARG A 173 -3.43 -9.83 10.43
CA ARG A 173 -2.10 -10.42 10.21
C ARG A 173 -1.57 -10.17 8.80
N VAL A 174 -2.46 -10.15 7.80
CA VAL A 174 -2.11 -9.80 6.42
C VAL A 174 -1.73 -8.32 6.31
N ALA A 175 -2.45 -7.42 6.98
CA ALA A 175 -2.12 -6.00 7.05
C ALA A 175 -0.77 -5.76 7.74
N ASP A 176 -0.50 -6.46 8.84
CA ASP A 176 0.79 -6.41 9.55
C ASP A 176 1.93 -6.85 8.62
N ALA A 177 1.74 -7.96 7.89
CA ALA A 177 2.74 -8.46 6.95
C ALA A 177 2.97 -7.49 5.77
N TYR A 178 1.89 -6.88 5.24
CA TYR A 178 1.99 -5.84 4.22
C TYR A 178 2.80 -4.63 4.72
N PHE A 179 2.49 -4.14 5.93
CA PHE A 179 3.19 -3.01 6.54
C PHE A 179 4.67 -3.32 6.79
N GLY A 180 4.98 -4.50 7.32
CA GLY A 180 6.36 -4.95 7.54
C GLY A 180 7.18 -4.94 6.24
N ARG A 181 6.61 -5.49 5.15
CA ARG A 181 7.27 -5.47 3.83
C ARG A 181 7.44 -4.06 3.25
N TYR A 182 6.47 -3.19 3.48
CA TYR A 182 6.58 -1.80 3.08
C TYR A 182 7.76 -1.12 3.78
N VAL A 183 7.91 -1.34 5.09
CA VAL A 183 9.06 -0.84 5.87
C VAL A 183 10.38 -1.42 5.37
N GLU A 184 10.48 -2.74 5.17
CA GLU A 184 11.69 -3.41 4.64
C GLU A 184 12.15 -2.78 3.32
N ARG A 185 11.25 -2.65 2.34
CA ARG A 185 11.57 -2.06 1.03
C ARG A 185 12.08 -0.62 1.16
N ARG A 186 11.51 0.15 2.09
CA ARG A 186 11.97 1.53 2.30
C ARG A 186 13.35 1.59 2.93
N LEU A 187 13.67 0.67 3.85
CA LEU A 187 15.01 0.54 4.41
C LEU A 187 16.03 0.14 3.34
N GLU A 188 15.70 -0.84 2.50
CA GLU A 188 16.56 -1.23 1.36
C GLU A 188 16.87 -0.06 0.43
N ASN A 189 15.88 0.80 0.14
CA ASN A 189 16.08 2.00 -0.67
C ASN A 189 17.01 3.01 0.03
N ILE A 190 16.81 3.25 1.33
CA ILE A 190 17.66 4.16 2.11
C ILE A 190 19.11 3.64 2.17
N ASP A 191 19.29 2.34 2.40
CA ASP A 191 20.62 1.71 2.41
C ASP A 191 21.30 1.84 1.05
N GLY A 192 20.53 1.70 -0.05
CA GLY A 192 21.00 1.96 -1.41
C GLY A 192 21.48 3.40 -1.62
N ASP A 193 20.71 4.38 -1.14
CA ASP A 193 21.06 5.80 -1.21
C ASP A 193 22.31 6.12 -0.37
N ILE A 194 22.41 5.58 0.84
CA ILE A 194 23.60 5.69 1.69
C ILE A 194 24.83 5.12 0.99
N ALA A 195 24.72 3.92 0.40
CA ALA A 195 25.83 3.28 -0.30
C ALA A 195 26.29 4.14 -1.49
N LYS A 196 25.35 4.69 -2.26
CA LYS A 196 25.64 5.58 -3.39
C LYS A 196 26.37 6.85 -2.94
N LEU A 197 25.85 7.54 -1.92
CA LEU A 197 26.46 8.74 -1.38
C LEU A 197 27.85 8.46 -0.79
N SER A 198 28.04 7.29 -0.17
CA SER A 198 29.34 6.86 0.37
C SER A 198 30.38 6.70 -0.74
N ILE A 199 30.01 6.12 -1.89
CA ILE A 199 30.89 6.00 -3.06
C ILE A 199 31.26 7.40 -3.61
N GLU A 200 30.27 8.30 -3.73
CA GLU A 200 30.51 9.67 -4.20
C GLU A 200 31.47 10.42 -3.27
N LEU A 201 31.32 10.28 -1.95
CA LEU A 201 32.21 10.88 -0.96
C LEU A 201 33.65 10.35 -1.09
N GLN A 202 33.83 9.04 -1.25
CA GLN A 202 35.16 8.45 -1.45
C GLN A 202 35.83 8.97 -2.73
N ASN A 203 35.08 9.10 -3.83
CA ASN A 203 35.58 9.67 -5.07
C ASN A 203 36.04 11.12 -4.90
N LEU A 204 35.29 11.93 -4.14
CA LEU A 204 35.66 13.30 -3.84
C LEU A 204 36.92 13.38 -2.95
N LEU A 205 37.03 12.52 -1.94
CA LEU A 205 38.23 12.44 -1.09
C LEU A 205 39.48 12.08 -1.91
N ASN A 206 39.38 11.08 -2.79
CA ASN A 206 40.46 10.72 -3.71
C ASN A 206 40.86 11.89 -4.62
N LYS A 207 39.87 12.64 -5.13
CA LYS A 207 40.13 13.83 -5.96
C LYS A 207 40.86 14.92 -5.17
N ILE A 208 40.45 15.20 -3.93
CA ILE A 208 41.14 16.14 -3.04
C ILE A 208 42.59 15.70 -2.83
N GLU A 209 42.84 14.42 -2.57
CA GLU A 209 44.18 13.88 -2.36
C GLU A 209 45.06 14.04 -3.61
N THR A 210 44.53 13.74 -4.80
CA THR A 210 45.26 13.97 -6.06
C THR A 210 45.62 15.44 -6.28
N LEU A 211 44.74 16.37 -5.90
CA LEU A 211 45.00 17.81 -6.01
C LEU A 211 46.03 18.28 -5.00
N LYS A 212 46.02 17.76 -3.77
CA LYS A 212 47.07 18.04 -2.77
C LYS A 212 48.43 17.58 -3.26
N ASN A 213 48.54 16.34 -3.73
CA ASN A 213 49.79 15.81 -4.26
C ASN A 213 50.33 16.61 -5.45
N LYS A 214 49.45 17.06 -6.35
CA LYS A 214 49.84 17.98 -7.45
C LYS A 214 50.36 19.31 -6.92
N ARG A 215 49.66 19.93 -5.95
CA ARG A 215 50.10 21.19 -5.33
C ARG A 215 51.46 21.04 -4.66
N ASP A 216 51.68 19.95 -3.93
CA ASP A 216 52.93 19.71 -3.21
C ASP A 216 54.09 19.52 -4.19
N LEU A 217 53.87 18.80 -5.30
CA LEU A 217 54.85 18.67 -6.39
C LEU A 217 55.16 20.03 -7.05
N GLU A 218 54.13 20.84 -7.31
CA GLU A 218 54.28 22.20 -7.87
C GLU A 218 54.86 23.22 -6.87
N SER A 219 54.83 22.92 -5.57
CA SER A 219 55.38 23.80 -4.51
C SER A 219 56.90 23.79 -4.45
N VAL A 220 57.55 22.80 -5.08
CA VAL A 220 59.01 22.77 -5.27
C VAL A 220 59.38 23.81 -6.32
N LYS A 221 59.48 25.08 -5.88
CA LYS A 221 59.81 26.20 -6.75
C LYS A 221 61.30 26.18 -7.07
N SER A 222 61.64 26.29 -8.36
CA SER A 222 63.02 26.56 -8.75
C SER A 222 63.42 27.99 -8.34
N LYS A 223 64.72 28.23 -8.15
CA LYS A 223 65.25 29.58 -7.83
C LYS A 223 64.72 30.67 -8.77
N SER A 224 64.61 30.35 -10.07
CA SER A 224 64.11 31.28 -11.08
C SER A 224 62.63 31.64 -10.87
N ILE A 225 61.77 30.67 -10.50
CA ILE A 225 60.36 30.94 -10.22
C ILE A 225 60.22 31.77 -8.92
N GLU A 226 61.01 31.49 -7.89
CA GLU A 226 61.00 32.31 -6.68
C GLU A 226 61.38 33.76 -6.96
N GLU A 227 62.39 34.00 -7.80
CA GLU A 227 62.81 35.33 -8.20
C GLU A 227 61.72 36.05 -9.02
N CYS A 228 61.10 35.37 -9.99
CA CYS A 228 59.94 35.91 -10.73
C CYS A 228 58.77 36.27 -9.79
N LEU A 229 58.46 35.44 -8.79
CA LEU A 229 57.41 35.73 -7.81
C LEU A 229 57.77 36.93 -6.92
N ARG A 230 59.05 37.06 -6.56
CA ARG A 230 59.57 38.20 -5.77
C ARG A 230 59.41 39.51 -6.54
N GLU A 231 59.81 39.53 -7.81
CA GLU A 231 59.64 40.68 -8.70
C GLU A 231 58.16 41.01 -8.92
N ALA A 232 57.33 39.99 -9.15
CA ALA A 232 55.88 40.18 -9.30
C ALA A 232 55.28 40.84 -8.04
N SER A 233 55.64 40.38 -6.85
CA SER A 233 55.18 40.98 -5.58
C SER A 233 55.72 42.40 -5.37
N ALA A 234 56.97 42.68 -5.74
CA ALA A 234 57.57 44.01 -5.63
C ALA A 234 56.90 45.03 -6.57
N LEU A 235 56.48 44.58 -7.76
CA LEU A 235 55.95 45.45 -8.82
C LEU A 235 54.41 45.52 -8.85
N GLN A 236 53.69 44.63 -8.16
CA GLN A 236 52.22 44.47 -8.33
C GLN A 236 51.38 45.73 -8.07
N TYR A 237 51.86 46.66 -7.24
CA TYR A 237 51.15 47.92 -6.94
C TYR A 237 51.75 49.13 -7.66
N GLY A 238 52.84 48.95 -8.41
CA GLY A 238 53.50 49.99 -9.19
C GLY A 238 52.96 50.09 -10.61
N LYS A 239 53.33 51.15 -11.33
CA LYS A 239 53.16 51.18 -12.78
C LYS A 239 54.27 50.34 -13.40
N ALA A 240 54.06 49.78 -14.60
CA ALA A 240 55.10 49.02 -15.29
C ALA A 240 56.39 49.85 -15.53
N SER A 241 56.29 51.19 -15.55
CA SER A 241 57.42 52.11 -15.65
C SER A 241 58.05 52.52 -14.31
N SER A 242 57.49 52.08 -13.18
CA SER A 242 58.01 52.40 -11.85
C SER A 242 59.44 51.87 -11.71
N GLY A 243 60.38 52.75 -11.31
CA GLY A 243 61.81 52.44 -11.22
C GLY A 243 62.63 52.70 -12.49
N LEU A 244 61.99 52.75 -13.68
CA LEU A 244 62.67 53.04 -14.97
C LEU A 244 62.72 54.53 -15.29
N LEU A 245 61.64 55.24 -15.00
CA LEU A 245 61.54 56.69 -15.24
C LEU A 245 61.54 57.39 -13.88
N ARG A 246 62.67 57.99 -13.48
CA ARG A 246 62.68 59.04 -12.43
C ARG A 246 62.02 60.27 -13.03
N ILE A 247 60.70 60.32 -13.02
CA ILE A 247 60.00 61.58 -13.25
C ILE A 247 59.81 62.22 -11.87
N LEU A 248 60.29 63.46 -11.78
CA LEU A 248 60.20 64.42 -10.67
C LEU A 248 58.85 64.37 -9.93
#